data_AF-A0A2E4E7Z9-F1
#
_entry.id   AF-A0A2E4E7Z9-F1
#
_cell.length_a   1.000
_cell.length_b   1.000
_cell.length_c   1.000
_cell.angle_alpha   90.00
_cell.angle_beta   90.00
_cell.angle_gamma   90.00
#
_symmetry.space_group_name_H-M   'P 1'
#
loop_
_entity.id
_entity.type
_entity.pdbx_description
1 polymer ?
#
loop_
_entity_poly.entity_id
_entity_poly.type
_entity_poly.pdbx_seq_one_letter_code
_entity_poly.pdbx_strand_id
1 'polypeptide(L)'
;MNKILLTGIATAIAGLAVPAAAQTAPKIDYVSQEMVQQVPKGEEPVTGDLPICKPKQETNCINSWEANKTGNRPINYWPGRPASEIKEPLPLNDPND
;
A
#
# COMPACT_ATOMS: atom_id res chain seq x y z
N MET A 1 -11.45 72.87 26.64
CA MET A 1 -10.30 72.28 25.90
C MET A 1 -10.41 70.77 26.00
N ASN A 2 -10.35 70.09 24.84
CA ASN A 2 -10.07 68.66 24.62
C ASN A 2 -11.01 67.60 25.25
N LYS A 3 -11.34 66.47 24.62
CA LYS A 3 -11.18 65.91 23.27
C LYS A 3 -12.11 64.67 23.21
N ILE A 4 -12.80 64.54 22.09
CA ILE A 4 -13.37 63.36 21.40
C ILE A 4 -12.85 61.99 21.86
N LEU A 5 -13.72 60.97 21.90
CA LEU A 5 -13.55 59.60 21.32
C LEU A 5 -14.75 58.73 21.76
N LEU A 6 -15.75 58.46 20.90
CA LEU A 6 -15.83 57.47 19.81
C LEU A 6 -16.71 56.27 20.21
N THR A 7 -17.85 56.19 19.51
CA THR A 7 -18.74 55.06 19.21
C THR A 7 -18.31 53.65 19.58
N GLY A 8 -19.26 52.88 20.11
CA GLY A 8 -19.28 51.42 20.06
C GLY A 8 -20.71 50.88 20.08
N ILE A 9 -21.31 50.69 18.90
CA ILE A 9 -22.52 49.88 18.75
C ILE A 9 -22.07 48.42 18.81
N ALA A 10 -22.40 47.72 19.91
CA ALA A 10 -22.25 46.27 19.98
C ALA A 10 -23.62 45.63 19.75
N THR A 11 -23.91 45.34 18.50
CA THR A 11 -25.00 44.45 18.07
C THR A 11 -24.74 43.06 18.65
N ALA A 12 -25.49 42.70 19.70
CA ALA A 12 -25.55 41.33 20.19
C ALA A 12 -26.37 40.49 19.20
N ILE A 13 -25.73 40.04 18.12
CA ILE A 13 -26.28 38.95 17.30
C ILE A 13 -25.99 37.68 18.10
N ALA A 14 -26.99 37.23 18.86
CA ALA A 14 -26.97 35.91 19.46
C ALA A 14 -26.82 34.91 18.33
N GLY A 15 -25.61 34.39 18.15
CA GLY A 15 -25.33 33.29 17.25
C GLY A 15 -26.19 32.11 17.70
N LEU A 16 -27.23 31.81 16.92
CA LEU A 16 -27.90 30.52 16.99
C LEU A 16 -26.85 29.48 16.62
N ALA A 17 -26.20 28.91 17.64
CA ALA A 17 -25.43 27.70 17.50
C ALA A 17 -26.41 26.58 17.12
N VAL A 18 -26.57 26.35 15.82
CA VAL A 18 -27.21 25.13 15.32
C VAL A 18 -26.31 23.98 15.77
N PRO A 19 -26.80 23.00 16.55
CA PRO A 19 -25.99 21.83 16.86
C PRO A 19 -25.64 21.16 15.52
N ALA A 20 -24.35 20.98 15.26
CA ALA A 20 -23.91 20.14 14.16
C ALA A 20 -24.55 18.77 14.38
N ALA A 21 -25.42 18.35 13.46
CA ALA A 21 -26.01 17.03 13.49
C ALA A 21 -24.86 16.01 13.56
N ALA A 22 -24.77 15.28 14.66
CA ALA A 22 -23.84 14.17 14.79
C ALA A 22 -24.21 13.17 13.70
N GLN A 23 -23.40 13.14 12.64
CA GLN A 23 -23.54 12.17 11.57
C GLN A 23 -23.21 10.83 12.23
N THR A 24 -24.22 10.02 12.54
CA THR A 24 -24.01 8.65 12.99
C THR A 24 -23.16 7.97 11.92
N ALA A 25 -21.91 7.66 12.27
CA ALA A 25 -21.02 6.94 11.35
C ALA A 25 -21.76 5.67 10.89
N PRO A 26 -21.73 5.37 9.58
CA PRO A 26 -22.33 4.14 9.09
C PRO A 26 -21.70 2.95 9.83
N LYS A 27 -22.55 2.06 10.34
CA LYS A 27 -22.12 0.81 10.96
C LYS A 27 -21.43 -0.03 9.88
N ILE A 28 -20.11 -0.18 9.98
CA ILE A 28 -19.35 -1.09 9.13
C ILE A 28 -19.43 -2.48 9.76
N ASP A 29 -20.12 -3.39 9.09
CA ASP A 29 -20.12 -4.80 9.44
C ASP A 29 -18.95 -5.48 8.73
N TYR A 30 -17.94 -5.90 9.50
CA TYR A 30 -16.84 -6.73 8.98
C TYR A 30 -17.35 -8.17 8.84
N VAL A 31 -17.60 -8.59 7.60
CA VAL A 31 -18.07 -9.94 7.29
C VAL A 31 -16.95 -10.70 6.58
N SER A 32 -16.70 -11.94 6.98
CA SER A 32 -15.80 -12.84 6.27
C SER A 32 -16.64 -13.88 5.53
N GLN A 33 -16.51 -13.92 4.21
CA GLN A 33 -17.13 -14.92 3.34
C GLN A 33 -16.05 -15.55 2.48
N GLU A 34 -16.20 -16.83 2.15
CA GLU A 34 -15.34 -17.48 1.17
C GLU A 34 -15.63 -16.89 -0.23
N MET A 35 -14.58 -16.44 -0.91
CA MET A 35 -14.66 -15.78 -2.22
C MET A 35 -13.85 -16.63 -3.19
N VAL A 36 -14.47 -17.12 -4.28
CA VAL A 36 -13.73 -17.80 -5.34
C VAL A 36 -13.20 -16.74 -6.30
N GLN A 37 -11.88 -16.54 -6.34
CA GLN A 37 -11.24 -15.72 -7.36
C GLN A 37 -11.14 -16.53 -8.65
N GLN A 38 -11.88 -16.12 -9.69
CA GLN A 38 -11.76 -16.74 -11.00
C GLN A 38 -10.38 -16.41 -11.59
N VAL A 39 -9.61 -17.45 -11.88
CA VAL A 39 -8.33 -17.33 -12.59
C VAL A 39 -8.62 -17.09 -14.08
N PRO A 40 -7.92 -16.16 -14.76
CA PRO A 40 -8.05 -15.98 -16.20
C PRO A 40 -7.83 -17.28 -16.96
N LYS A 41 -8.64 -17.52 -18.00
CA LYS A 41 -8.53 -18.73 -18.83
C LYS A 41 -7.14 -18.80 -19.46
N GLY A 42 -6.41 -19.89 -19.21
CA GLY A 42 -5.03 -20.09 -19.68
C GLY A 42 -3.94 -19.74 -18.66
N GLU A 43 -4.31 -19.24 -17.49
CA GLU A 43 -3.41 -19.08 -16.33
C GLU A 43 -3.60 -20.20 -15.29
N GLU A 44 -4.24 -21.30 -15.70
CA GLU A 44 -4.42 -22.48 -14.85
C GLU A 44 -3.06 -23.02 -14.39
N PRO A 45 -2.95 -23.52 -13.15
CA PRO A 45 -1.71 -24.11 -12.66
C PRO A 45 -1.27 -25.24 -13.61
N VAL A 46 -0.05 -25.14 -14.13
CA VAL A 46 0.51 -26.20 -14.96
C VAL A 46 0.67 -27.45 -14.09
N THR A 47 0.06 -28.55 -14.49
CA THR A 47 0.15 -29.82 -13.78
C THR A 47 1.45 -30.54 -14.13
N GLY A 48 2.20 -31.01 -13.13
CA GLY A 48 3.46 -31.73 -13.31
C GLY A 48 4.70 -30.87 -13.03
N ASP A 49 5.85 -31.29 -13.56
CA ASP A 49 7.11 -30.56 -13.37
C ASP A 49 7.10 -29.23 -14.15
N LEU A 50 7.39 -28.14 -13.45
CA LEU A 50 7.45 -26.81 -14.05
C LEU A 50 8.77 -26.63 -14.84
N PRO A 51 8.73 -26.09 -16.07
CA PRO A 51 9.94 -25.80 -16.83
C PRO A 51 10.74 -24.64 -16.20
N ILE A 52 12.01 -24.49 -16.56
CA ILE A 52 12.80 -23.31 -16.19
C ILE A 52 12.29 -22.09 -16.94
N CYS A 53 12.17 -20.94 -16.26
CA CYS A 53 11.69 -19.71 -16.84
C CYS A 53 12.53 -19.24 -18.03
N LYS A 54 11.86 -18.88 -19.14
CA LYS A 54 12.47 -18.17 -20.27
C LYS A 54 12.73 -16.70 -19.90
N PRO A 55 13.59 -15.97 -20.64
CA PRO A 55 13.74 -14.54 -20.45
C PRO A 55 12.39 -13.81 -20.54
N LYS A 56 12.09 -12.97 -19.55
CA LYS A 56 10.82 -12.21 -19.41
C LYS A 56 9.57 -13.04 -19.12
N GLN A 57 9.74 -14.28 -18.64
CA GLN A 57 8.64 -15.09 -18.09
C GLN A 57 8.73 -15.09 -16.56
N GLU A 58 7.61 -14.83 -15.89
CA GLU A 58 7.54 -14.73 -14.42
C GLU A 58 6.60 -15.78 -13.79
N THR A 59 5.67 -16.33 -14.57
CA THR A 59 4.65 -17.26 -14.09
C THR A 59 4.83 -18.66 -14.69
N ASN A 60 4.29 -19.66 -13.98
CA ASN A 60 4.20 -21.04 -14.45
C ASN A 60 5.55 -21.68 -14.84
N CYS A 61 6.63 -21.28 -14.16
CA CYS A 61 7.98 -21.79 -14.38
C CYS A 61 8.84 -21.67 -13.11
N ILE A 62 9.93 -22.43 -13.04
CA ILE A 62 10.90 -22.41 -11.94
C ILE A 62 11.97 -21.37 -12.26
N ASN A 63 12.31 -20.54 -11.28
CA ASN A 63 13.45 -19.62 -11.37
C ASN A 63 14.76 -20.40 -11.62
N SER A 64 15.59 -19.95 -12.57
CA SER A 64 16.82 -20.66 -12.97
C SER A 64 17.82 -20.83 -11.81
N TRP A 65 17.85 -19.87 -10.88
CA TRP A 65 18.69 -19.97 -9.70
C TRP A 65 18.21 -21.07 -8.76
N GLU A 66 16.91 -21.26 -8.60
CA GLU A 66 16.38 -22.35 -7.78
C GLU A 66 16.55 -23.71 -8.44
N ALA A 67 16.39 -23.78 -9.77
CA ALA A 67 16.56 -25.03 -10.51
C ALA A 67 18.02 -25.51 -10.53
N ASN A 68 18.97 -24.64 -10.92
CA ASN A 68 20.35 -25.05 -11.23
C ASN A 68 21.41 -24.09 -10.69
N LYS A 69 21.05 -23.10 -9.87
CA LYS A 69 21.96 -22.04 -9.40
C LYS A 69 22.62 -21.29 -10.56
N THR A 70 21.87 -21.08 -11.66
CA THR A 70 22.30 -20.34 -12.84
C THR A 70 21.50 -19.04 -12.99
N GLY A 71 22.12 -18.01 -13.58
CA GLY A 71 21.49 -16.70 -13.79
C GLY A 71 21.55 -15.79 -12.57
N ASN A 72 20.53 -14.95 -12.40
CA ASN A 72 20.49 -13.95 -11.31
C ASN A 72 20.15 -14.62 -9.99
N ARG A 73 21.08 -14.52 -9.03
CA ARG A 73 20.87 -14.95 -7.64
C ARG A 73 19.83 -14.05 -6.95
N PRO A 74 18.75 -14.61 -6.36
CA PRO A 74 17.83 -13.86 -5.51
C PRO A 74 18.54 -13.24 -4.31
N ILE A 75 18.08 -12.06 -3.92
CA ILE A 75 18.48 -11.45 -2.64
C ILE A 75 17.75 -12.14 -1.49
N ASN A 76 18.45 -12.34 -0.37
CA ASN A 76 17.87 -12.89 0.85
C ASN A 76 17.43 -11.80 1.83
N TYR A 77 17.75 -10.53 1.55
CA TYR A 77 17.54 -9.41 2.46
C TYR A 77 17.04 -8.19 1.71
N TRP A 78 16.06 -7.51 2.30
CA TRP A 78 15.58 -6.21 1.84
C TRP A 78 15.99 -5.13 2.84
N PRO A 79 16.64 -4.03 2.41
CA PRO A 79 17.24 -3.02 3.31
C PRO A 79 16.22 -2.12 4.05
N GLY A 80 14.93 -2.47 4.06
CA GLY A 80 13.90 -1.76 4.84
C GLY A 80 13.44 -0.41 4.28
N ARG A 81 13.89 -0.01 3.09
CA ARG A 81 13.49 1.24 2.40
C ARG A 81 12.73 0.97 1.10
N PRO A 82 11.91 1.91 0.60
CA PRO A 82 11.19 1.74 -0.66
C PRO A 82 12.12 1.48 -1.84
N ALA A 83 11.72 0.63 -2.78
CA ALA A 83 12.53 0.29 -3.96
C ALA A 83 12.91 1.52 -4.80
N SER A 84 12.06 2.54 -4.82
CA SER A 84 12.28 3.81 -5.53
C SER A 84 13.42 4.66 -4.96
N GLU A 85 13.81 4.43 -3.71
CA GLU A 85 14.84 5.22 -3.02
C GLU A 85 16.22 4.55 -3.05
N ILE A 86 16.30 3.29 -3.47
CA ILE A 86 17.53 2.50 -3.50
C ILE A 86 18.20 2.69 -4.87
N LYS A 87 19.36 3.36 -4.89
CA LYS A 87 20.15 3.59 -6.12
C LYS A 87 21.34 2.63 -6.22
N GLU A 88 21.75 2.10 -5.08
CA GLU A 88 22.81 1.15 -4.90
C GLU A 88 22.34 -0.29 -5.23
N PRO A 89 23.29 -1.20 -5.55
CA PRO A 89 22.98 -2.62 -5.65
C PRO A 89 22.39 -3.17 -4.35
N LEU A 90 21.37 -4.02 -4.47
CA LEU A 90 20.76 -4.67 -3.32
C LEU A 90 21.74 -5.68 -2.69
N PRO A 91 21.90 -5.67 -1.36
CA PRO A 91 22.72 -6.66 -0.66
C PRO A 91 22.14 -8.08 -0.82
N LEU A 92 23.02 -9.07 -0.97
CA LEU A 92 22.60 -10.47 -1.10
C LEU A 92 22.11 -11.07 0.23
N ASN A 93 22.71 -10.67 1.35
CA ASN A 93 22.39 -11.13 2.70
C ASN A 93 22.28 -9.92 3.64
N ASP A 94 21.71 -10.10 4.83
CA ASP A 94 21.70 -9.06 5.86
C ASP A 94 23.15 -8.70 6.25
N PRO A 95 23.54 -7.41 6.22
CA PRO A 95 24.88 -7.00 6.62
C PRO A 95 25.15 -7.13 8.14
N ASN A 96 24.14 -7.41 8.96
CA ASN A 96 24.27 -7.52 10.42
C ASN A 96 24.19 -8.96 10.95
N ASP A 97 24.04 -9.95 10.07
CA ASP A 97 24.09 -11.39 10.41
C ASP A 97 25.54 -11.92 10.54
#